data_AF-E8T3W2-F1
#
_entry.id   AF-E8T3W2-F1
#
_cell.length_a   1.000
_cell.length_b   1.000
_cell.length_c   1.000
_cell.angle_alpha   90.00
_cell.angle_beta   90.00
_cell.angle_gamma   90.00
#
_symmetry.space_group_name_H-M   'P 1'
#
loop_
_entity.id
_entity.type
_entity.pdbx_description
1 polymer ?
#
loop_
_entity_poly.entity_id
_entity_poly.type
_entity_poly.pdbx_seq_one_letter_code
_entity_poly.pdbx_strand_id
1 'polypeptide(L)'
;MSKSFNDGLAKGLGVGATIVGIYMMTMFSLLPLGIFSQVLDLKHYLGLKTALAAVFALITFLYYTRYVKALKLPPIVWGFGAAISLVMPGVLFFVTVDVVLKILGLE
;
A
#
# COMPACT_ATOMS: atom_id res chain seq x y z
N MET A 1 -11.16 -36.45 -14.48
CA MET A 1 -11.09 -35.25 -15.36
C MET A 1 -11.64 -33.98 -14.68
N SER A 2 -12.62 -34.07 -13.77
CA SER A 2 -13.20 -32.90 -13.06
C SER A 2 -12.24 -32.18 -12.09
N LYS A 3 -11.37 -32.90 -11.36
CA LYS A 3 -10.39 -32.30 -10.43
C LYS A 3 -9.40 -31.35 -11.12
N SER A 4 -8.86 -31.76 -12.26
CA SER A 4 -7.88 -30.96 -13.03
C SER A 4 -8.48 -29.69 -13.64
N PHE A 5 -9.74 -29.73 -14.08
CA PHE A 5 -10.43 -28.53 -14.57
C PHE A 5 -10.76 -27.56 -13.43
N ASN A 6 -11.18 -28.07 -12.27
CA ASN A 6 -11.47 -27.25 -11.10
C ASN A 6 -10.21 -26.58 -10.53
N ASP A 7 -9.07 -27.29 -10.52
CA ASP A 7 -7.78 -26.73 -10.10
C ASP A 7 -7.27 -25.66 -11.06
N GLY A 8 -7.44 -25.85 -12.38
CA GLY A 8 -7.07 -24.85 -13.39
C GLY A 8 -7.93 -23.59 -13.31
N LEU A 9 -9.25 -23.76 -13.10
CA LEU A 9 -10.19 -22.66 -12.95
C LEU A 9 -9.94 -21.88 -11.65
N ALA A 10 -9.71 -22.57 -10.53
CA ALA A 10 -9.39 -21.94 -9.24
C ALA A 10 -8.05 -21.17 -9.29
N LYS A 11 -7.05 -21.72 -9.99
CA LYS A 11 -5.76 -21.06 -10.18
C LYS A 11 -5.87 -19.84 -11.11
N GLY A 12 -6.67 -19.93 -12.18
CA GLY A 12 -6.97 -18.81 -13.07
C GLY A 12 -7.76 -17.69 -12.38
N LEU A 13 -8.78 -18.04 -11.58
CA LEU A 13 -9.54 -17.09 -10.75
C LEU A 13 -8.64 -16.44 -9.69
N GLY A 14 -7.71 -17.18 -9.09
CA GLY A 14 -6.73 -16.65 -8.13
C GLY A 14 -5.77 -15.63 -8.74
N VAL A 15 -5.28 -15.87 -9.96
CA VAL A 15 -4.43 -14.91 -10.69
C VAL A 15 -5.23 -13.66 -11.08
N GLY A 16 -6.45 -13.83 -11.61
CA GLY A 16 -7.33 -12.70 -11.95
C GLY A 16 -7.65 -11.83 -10.74
N ALA A 17 -8.01 -12.43 -9.60
CA ALA A 17 -8.27 -11.69 -8.36
C ALA A 17 -7.03 -10.97 -7.83
N THR A 18 -5.84 -11.54 -7.99
CA THR A 18 -4.57 -10.90 -7.60
C THR A 18 -4.30 -9.66 -8.46
N ILE A 19 -4.50 -9.74 -9.78
CA ILE A 19 -4.32 -8.60 -10.70
C ILE A 19 -5.30 -7.48 -10.36
N VAL A 20 -6.59 -7.80 -10.18
CA VAL A 20 -7.60 -6.82 -9.77
C VAL A 20 -7.24 -6.19 -8.43
N GLY A 21 -6.79 -7.00 -7.46
CA GLY A 21 -6.32 -6.51 -6.17
C GLY A 21 -5.17 -5.50 -6.31
N ILE A 22 -4.15 -5.80 -7.11
CA ILE A 22 -3.03 -4.88 -7.36
C ILE A 22 -3.52 -3.59 -8.01
N TYR A 23 -4.44 -3.69 -8.97
CA TYR A 23 -5.00 -2.52 -9.64
C TYR A 23 -5.76 -1.63 -8.66
N MET A 24 -6.65 -2.22 -7.86
CA MET A 24 -7.39 -1.51 -6.81
C MET A 24 -6.43 -0.89 -5.78
N MET A 25 -5.44 -1.64 -5.29
CA MET A 25 -4.44 -1.14 -4.35
C MET A 25 -3.72 0.08 -4.91
N THR A 26 -3.27 0.00 -6.16
CA THR A 26 -2.58 1.10 -6.83
C THR A 26 -3.49 2.31 -6.94
N MET A 27 -4.71 2.15 -7.47
CA MET A 27 -5.68 3.23 -7.62
C MET A 27 -6.00 3.91 -6.28
N PHE A 28 -6.28 3.14 -5.23
CA PHE A 28 -6.59 3.67 -3.91
C PHE A 28 -5.38 4.30 -3.22
N SER A 29 -4.18 3.73 -3.39
CA SER A 29 -2.96 4.30 -2.82
C SER A 29 -2.56 5.63 -3.47
N LEU A 30 -2.87 5.82 -4.76
CA LEU A 30 -2.57 7.05 -5.48
C LEU A 30 -3.67 8.11 -5.33
N LEU A 31 -4.85 7.72 -4.85
CA LEU A 31 -6.00 8.61 -4.66
C LEU A 31 -5.67 9.83 -3.79
N PRO A 32 -4.94 9.71 -2.66
CA PRO A 32 -4.46 10.86 -1.90
C PRO A 32 -3.56 11.78 -2.72
N LEU A 33 -2.65 11.24 -3.54
CA LEU A 33 -1.79 12.06 -4.40
C LEU A 33 -2.61 12.84 -5.43
N GLY A 34 -3.69 12.25 -5.95
CA GLY A 34 -4.63 12.92 -6.84
C GLY A 34 -5.40 14.05 -6.15
N ILE A 35 -6.03 13.76 -5.01
CA ILE A 35 -6.82 14.75 -4.23
C ILE A 35 -5.96 15.94 -3.82
N PHE A 36 -4.75 15.69 -3.33
CA PHE A 36 -3.86 16.72 -2.83
C PHE A 36 -2.89 17.25 -3.91
N SER A 37 -3.04 16.87 -5.18
CA SER A 37 -2.10 17.21 -6.26
C SER A 37 -1.81 18.71 -6.42
N GLN A 38 -2.81 19.56 -6.19
CA GLN A 38 -2.66 21.03 -6.25
C GLN A 38 -1.91 21.60 -5.05
N VAL A 39 -1.89 20.86 -3.94
CA VAL A 39 -1.28 21.28 -2.69
C VAL A 39 0.11 20.66 -2.55
N LEU A 40 0.36 19.46 -3.07
CA LEU A 40 1.63 18.73 -2.88
C LEU A 40 2.84 19.48 -3.45
N ASP A 41 3.85 19.70 -2.60
CA ASP A 41 5.15 20.21 -3.04
C ASP A 41 6.16 19.05 -3.16
N LEU A 42 6.45 18.68 -4.41
CA LEU A 42 7.41 17.63 -4.75
C LEU A 42 8.86 18.14 -4.88
N LYS A 43 9.15 19.40 -4.52
CA LYS A 43 10.48 19.99 -4.57
C LYS A 43 11.06 20.19 -3.18
N HIS A 44 10.30 20.81 -2.28
CA HIS A 44 10.77 21.02 -0.91
C HIS A 44 10.68 19.72 -0.09
N TYR A 45 11.72 19.52 0.73
CA TYR A 45 11.89 18.40 1.66
C TYR A 45 11.56 16.99 1.12
N LEU A 46 11.62 16.76 -0.20
CA LEU A 46 11.20 15.50 -0.82
C LEU A 46 11.97 14.30 -0.24
N GLY A 47 13.28 14.46 -0.02
CA GLY A 47 14.10 13.43 0.62
C GLY A 47 13.64 13.09 2.03
N LEU A 48 13.33 14.10 2.84
CA LEU A 48 12.83 13.93 4.21
C LEU A 48 11.43 13.29 4.22
N LYS A 49 10.50 13.82 3.42
CA LYS A 49 9.14 13.29 3.28
C LYS A 49 9.15 11.82 2.87
N THR A 50 9.99 11.47 1.88
CA THR A 50 10.13 10.09 1.38
C THR A 50 10.77 9.18 2.42
N ALA A 51 11.81 9.63 3.12
CA ALA A 51 12.47 8.84 4.16
C ALA A 51 11.51 8.55 5.33
N LEU A 52 10.79 9.57 5.81
CA LEU A 52 9.80 9.41 6.88
C LEU A 52 8.65 8.49 6.44
N ALA A 53 8.14 8.65 5.22
CA ALA A 53 7.13 7.77 4.65
C ALA A 53 7.61 6.31 4.53
N ALA A 54 8.86 6.09 4.10
CA ALA A 54 9.45 4.76 4.01
C ALA A 54 9.60 4.09 5.38
N VAL A 55 10.05 4.84 6.39
CA VAL A 55 10.15 4.34 7.77
C VAL A 55 8.76 3.97 8.31
N PHE A 56 7.76 4.84 8.11
CA PHE A 56 6.40 4.58 8.56
C PHE A 56 5.77 3.36 7.86
N ALA A 57 5.96 3.24 6.55
CA ALA A 57 5.55 2.07 5.77
C ALA A 57 6.21 0.79 6.29
N LEU A 58 7.51 0.82 6.59
CA LEU A 58 8.23 -0.33 7.13
C LEU A 58 7.69 -0.74 8.50
N ILE A 59 7.42 0.22 9.39
CA ILE A 59 6.81 -0.06 10.70
C ILE A 59 5.45 -0.74 10.51
N THR A 60 4.61 -0.20 9.63
CA THR A 60 3.27 -0.74 9.36
C THR A 60 3.33 -2.15 8.79
N PHE A 61 4.28 -2.40 7.89
CA PHE A 61 4.58 -3.73 7.36
C PHE A 61 5.03 -4.72 8.44
N LEU A 62 5.90 -4.30 9.37
CA LEU A 62 6.34 -5.14 10.47
C LEU A 62 5.18 -5.49 11.42
N TYR A 63 4.28 -4.55 11.69
CA TYR A 63 3.05 -4.82 12.44
C TYR A 63 2.15 -5.81 11.70
N TYR A 64 1.95 -5.60 10.40
CA TYR A 64 1.14 -6.48 9.58
C TYR A 64 1.71 -7.90 9.56
N THR A 65 2.99 -8.08 9.27
CA THR A 65 3.62 -9.42 9.23
C THR A 65 3.52 -10.16 10.55
N ARG A 66 3.63 -9.47 11.70
CA ARG A 66 3.38 -10.07 13.03
C ARG A 66 1.92 -10.47 13.19
N TYR A 67 0.98 -9.60 12.81
CA TYR A 67 -0.46 -9.87 12.88
C TYR A 67 -0.85 -11.10 12.05
N VAL A 68 -0.36 -11.21 10.82
CA VAL A 68 -0.71 -12.35 9.97
C VAL A 68 -0.11 -13.65 10.44
N LYS A 69 1.12 -13.62 11.01
CA LYS A 69 1.71 -14.79 11.66
C LYS A 69 0.88 -15.26 12.85
N ALA A 70 0.39 -14.33 13.68
CA ALA A 70 -0.42 -14.66 14.85
C ALA A 70 -1.75 -15.32 14.47
N LEU A 71 -2.40 -14.83 13.41
CA LEU A 71 -3.71 -15.33 12.96
C LEU A 71 -3.64 -16.49 11.96
N LYS A 72 -2.45 -16.90 11.53
CA LYS A 72 -2.23 -17.98 10.53
C LYS A 72 -3.06 -17.78 9.25
N LEU A 73 -3.14 -16.54 8.75
CA LEU A 73 -3.95 -16.26 7.55
C LEU A 73 -3.37 -16.93 6.30
N PRO A 74 -4.21 -17.18 5.27
CA PRO A 74 -3.77 -17.79 4.01
C PRO A 74 -2.64 -17.01 3.31
N PRO A 75 -1.77 -17.68 2.54
CA PRO A 75 -0.63 -17.05 1.85
C PRO A 75 -1.01 -15.89 0.91
N ILE A 76 -2.20 -15.96 0.29
CA ILE A 76 -2.73 -14.91 -0.60
C ILE A 76 -2.96 -13.61 0.19
N VAL A 77 -3.56 -13.72 1.38
CA VAL A 77 -3.81 -12.58 2.27
C VAL A 77 -2.47 -12.01 2.77
N TRP A 78 -1.50 -12.88 3.06
CA TRP A 78 -0.12 -12.49 3.38
C TRP A 78 0.48 -11.55 2.34
N GLY A 79 0.56 -11.98 1.09
CA GLY A 79 1.19 -11.20 0.01
C GLY A 79 0.42 -9.92 -0.29
N PHE A 80 -0.91 -10.01 -0.37
CA PHE A 80 -1.74 -8.85 -0.69
C PHE A 80 -1.72 -7.79 0.40
N GLY A 81 -1.95 -8.18 1.66
CA GLY A 81 -1.94 -7.22 2.75
C GLY A 81 -0.53 -6.72 3.07
N ALA A 82 0.53 -7.48 2.78
CA ALA A 82 1.90 -7.00 2.88
C ALA A 82 2.13 -5.82 1.92
N ALA A 83 1.73 -5.97 0.66
CA ALA A 83 1.81 -4.91 -0.33
C ALA A 83 0.99 -3.67 0.09
N ILE A 84 -0.25 -3.86 0.57
CA ILE A 84 -1.09 -2.77 1.05
C ILE A 84 -0.43 -2.06 2.24
N SER A 85 0.06 -2.81 3.22
CA SER A 85 0.67 -2.27 4.44
C SER A 85 1.96 -1.49 4.20
N LEU A 86 2.61 -1.70 3.05
CA LEU A 86 3.75 -0.90 2.62
C LEU A 86 3.30 0.34 1.85
N VAL A 87 2.48 0.16 0.82
CA VAL A 87 2.22 1.21 -0.17
C VAL A 87 1.25 2.26 0.36
N MET A 88 0.10 1.84 0.92
CA MET A 88 -0.96 2.78 1.33
C MET A 88 -0.51 3.69 2.50
N PRO A 89 0.04 3.15 3.59
CA PRO A 89 0.51 3.97 4.72
C PRO A 89 1.65 4.90 4.33
N GLY A 90 2.58 4.44 3.48
CA GLY A 90 3.68 5.28 2.99
C GLY A 90 3.17 6.49 2.21
N VAL A 91 2.26 6.28 1.25
CA VAL A 91 1.71 7.39 0.46
C VAL A 91 0.88 8.35 1.32
N LEU A 92 0.02 7.82 2.20
CA LEU A 92 -0.77 8.66 3.10
C LEU A 92 0.11 9.48 4.05
N PHE A 93 1.17 8.87 4.58
CA PHE A 93 2.09 9.55 5.48
C PHE A 93 2.89 10.63 4.75
N PHE A 94 3.34 10.37 3.52
CA PHE A 94 3.99 11.36 2.67
C PHE A 94 3.12 12.61 2.49
N VAL A 95 1.86 12.42 2.09
CA VAL A 95 0.89 13.51 1.91
C VAL A 95 0.63 14.23 3.23
N THR A 96 0.52 13.49 4.34
CA THR A 96 0.29 14.08 5.67
C THR A 96 1.46 14.97 6.08
N VAL A 97 2.70 14.52 5.91
CA VAL A 97 3.90 15.31 6.24
C VAL A 97 3.95 16.58 5.39
N ASP A 98 3.67 16.49 4.10
CA ASP A 98 3.61 17.65 3.20
C ASP A 98 2.56 18.69 3.66
N VAL A 99 1.35 18.24 3.96
CA VAL A 99 0.28 19.12 4.48
C VAL A 99 0.68 19.76 5.82
N VAL A 100 1.30 19.00 6.72
CA VAL A 100 1.74 19.52 8.02
C VAL A 100 2.85 20.56 7.86
N LEU A 101 3.83 20.34 6.98
CA LEU A 101 4.91 21.29 6.73
C LEU A 101 4.36 22.64 6.21
N LYS A 102 3.36 22.59 5.35
CA LYS A 102 2.65 23.79 4.84
C LYS A 102 1.89 24.53 5.93
N ILE A 103 1.18 23.82 6.80
CA ILE A 103 0.47 24.43 7.93
C ILE A 103 1.46 25.13 8.88
N LEU A 104 2.66 24.58 9.04
CA LEU A 104 3.72 25.17 9.86
C LEU A 104 4.48 26.31 9.17
N GLY A 105 4.20 26.62 7.90
CA GLY A 105 4.90 27.64 7.11
C GLY A 105 6.37 27.32 6.85
N LEU A 106 6.75 26.04 6.97
CA LEU A 106 8.08 25.55 6.62
C LEU A 106 8.19 25.21 5.12
N GLU A 107 7.05 25.20 4.43
CA GLU A 107 6.85 25.08 2.97
C GLU A 107 5.66 25.94 2.52
#